data_AF-A0A812X933-F1
#
_entry.id   AF-A0A812X933-F1
#
_cell.length_a   1.000
_cell.length_b   1.000
_cell.length_c   1.000
_cell.angle_alpha   90.00
_cell.angle_beta   90.00
_cell.angle_gamma   90.00
#
_symmetry.space_group_name_H-M   'P 1'
#
loop_
_entity.id
_entity.type
_entity.pdbx_description
1 polymer ?
#
loop_
_entity_poly.entity_id
_entity_poly.type
_entity_poly.pdbx_seq_one_letter_code
_entity_poly.pdbx_strand_id
1 'polypeptide(L)'
;MNYGNCCPDFLHHCLKASKRQEELLKQEEHLSEIEHGQGINGPEWMLCLVMISFVLTMMGLLCMVNSQSDPVKAAEKQLSCTTVSIFAASTFSIALHGVLIEQLWMGKSPGLNRSAGPLVQARIYGFLSVGFYVFSSCLVYWCRDSPNSWCKRWMEAEEERCGGWTKKLLHADMKHWSFAVAQLSGHITAFLLIRAFGSLQQSMKESSLKCYLVLPWAAMVLRAALLLAKLARSRCIQEVDVRWQKEDHEGEYHNFGEAYSGMLERQYKVPEGPHDDSTIHFEQPEIAEFCISEYWDITESSPEQEEAEENELTSWSSLRSFCSKRPGADLGPGGDLRNRDPVAGKLPPEGPQRVRRFCHWDHAAHEASLDGVSLVMGFLILQLVLYFHTGSLNPIEGLVVKPEDTWLVLWMGLWSIGFLLVVTVVSCAERYMKRTFMPTNFEFIRGTSSAAMGWCLVHAFAVFARRSSTWMDTYIFVAFPLTWLGFIVTGVLHSCARDLRTFRHEAASVAEAFGIAIGLAWDKAFESVIVLSTQGWNGHYVMSKIILATVVLVAVVPPWFWYLVPRAEEREEHAEIVRL
;
A
#
# COMPACT_ATOMS: atom_id res chain seq x y z
N MET A 1 14.82 29.54 40.47
CA MET A 1 14.70 28.48 41.51
C MET A 1 15.61 28.87 42.68
N ASN A 2 15.11 28.84 43.91
CA ASN A 2 15.89 29.19 45.11
C ASN A 2 16.76 27.99 45.50
N TYR A 3 18.05 28.02 45.15
CA TYR A 3 19.03 26.95 45.41
C TYR A 3 19.50 26.88 46.87
N GLY A 4 18.91 27.66 47.79
CA GLY A 4 19.45 27.88 49.14
C GLY A 4 19.41 26.68 50.10
N ASN A 5 18.70 25.59 49.79
CA ASN A 5 18.52 24.46 50.71
C ASN A 5 18.90 23.08 50.13
N CYS A 6 19.57 23.01 48.98
CA CYS A 6 20.06 21.73 48.46
C CYS A 6 21.40 21.36 49.11
N CYS A 7 21.54 20.10 49.53
CA CYS A 7 22.81 19.57 50.06
C CYS A 7 23.98 19.88 49.10
N PRO A 8 25.15 20.30 49.60
CA PRO A 8 26.33 20.61 48.80
C PRO A 8 26.71 19.49 47.81
N ASP A 9 26.53 18.24 48.23
CA ASP A 9 26.84 17.05 47.42
C ASP A 9 25.94 16.91 46.18
N PHE A 10 24.66 17.29 46.28
CA PHE A 10 23.74 17.26 45.16
C PHE A 10 24.10 18.33 44.12
N LEU A 11 24.45 19.54 44.58
CA LEU A 11 24.89 20.62 43.71
C LEU A 11 26.18 20.22 42.96
N HIS A 12 27.13 19.58 43.64
CA HIS A 12 28.36 19.11 43.02
C HIS A 12 28.10 18.00 41.99
N HIS A 13 27.14 17.10 42.23
CA HIS A 13 26.79 16.03 41.29
C HIS A 13 26.07 16.59 40.05
N CYS A 14 25.18 17.58 40.22
CA CYS A 14 24.53 18.27 39.12
C CYS A 14 25.51 19.10 38.28
N LEU A 15 26.43 19.83 38.92
CA LEU A 15 27.47 20.60 38.21
C LEU A 15 28.42 19.68 37.44
N LYS A 16 28.79 18.53 38.01
CA LYS A 16 29.65 17.54 37.33
C LYS A 16 28.93 16.88 36.14
N ALA A 17 27.64 16.58 36.27
CA ALA A 17 26.81 16.11 35.16
C ALA A 17 26.69 17.16 34.05
N SER A 18 26.46 18.42 34.41
CA SER A 18 26.41 19.55 33.48
C SER A 18 27.73 19.73 32.72
N LYS A 19 28.87 19.66 33.41
CA LYS A 19 30.19 19.82 32.79
C LYS A 19 30.50 18.71 31.80
N ARG A 20 30.14 17.46 32.14
CA ARG A 20 30.29 16.30 31.25
C ARG A 20 29.41 16.42 30.01
N GLN A 21 28.22 16.97 30.17
CA GLN A 21 27.29 17.21 29.06
C GLN A 21 27.77 18.34 28.16
N GLU A 22 28.40 19.38 28.73
CA GLU A 22 29.06 20.46 27.97
C GLU A 22 30.30 19.96 27.22
N GLU A 23 31.11 19.10 27.84
CA GLU A 23 32.26 18.46 27.18
C GLU A 23 31.81 17.55 26.02
N LEU A 24 30.75 16.77 26.21
CA LEU A 24 30.16 15.96 25.13
C LEU A 24 29.62 16.84 24.00
N LEU A 25 28.94 17.94 24.31
CA LEU A 25 28.47 18.91 23.30
C LEU A 25 29.64 19.53 22.54
N LYS A 26 30.71 19.95 23.22
CA LYS A 26 31.92 20.47 22.57
C LYS A 26 32.63 19.41 21.72
N GLN A 27 32.61 18.16 22.16
CA GLN A 27 33.20 17.06 21.41
C GLN A 27 32.36 16.70 20.18
N GLU A 28 31.03 16.80 20.28
CA GLU A 28 30.07 16.63 19.18
C GLU A 28 30.16 17.80 18.18
N GLU A 29 30.31 19.03 18.67
CA GLU A 29 30.54 20.24 17.87
C GLU A 29 31.91 20.20 17.18
N HIS A 30 32.95 19.70 17.85
CA HIS A 30 34.26 19.53 17.22
C HIS A 30 34.30 18.36 16.22
N LEU A 31 33.59 17.26 16.48
CA LEU A 31 33.39 16.17 15.51
C LEU A 31 32.62 16.66 14.29
N SER A 32 31.60 17.50 14.50
CA SER A 32 30.92 18.21 13.43
C SER A 32 31.91 19.12 12.70
N GLU A 33 32.65 20.00 13.36
CA GLU A 33 33.62 20.86 12.66
C GLU A 33 34.69 20.06 11.88
N ILE A 34 35.10 18.88 12.35
CA ILE A 34 36.04 18.00 11.62
C ILE A 34 35.34 17.31 10.43
N GLU A 35 34.09 16.88 10.57
CA GLU A 35 33.30 16.34 9.45
C GLU A 35 32.95 17.43 8.41
N HIS A 36 32.82 18.68 8.83
CA HIS A 36 32.35 19.81 8.01
C HIS A 36 33.47 20.76 7.53
N GLY A 37 34.70 20.62 8.06
CA GLY A 37 35.73 21.66 8.02
C GLY A 37 36.73 21.65 6.87
N GLN A 38 36.64 20.77 5.89
CA GLN A 38 37.52 20.82 4.72
C GLN A 38 36.75 20.68 3.41
N GLY A 39 36.50 21.84 2.77
CA GLY A 39 36.37 22.03 1.32
C GLY A 39 35.32 21.18 0.60
N ILE A 40 34.28 21.86 0.10
CA ILE A 40 33.38 21.43 -0.99
C ILE A 40 34.07 20.40 -1.89
N ASN A 41 33.54 19.16 -1.96
CA ASN A 41 33.68 18.18 -3.06
C ASN A 41 33.19 16.75 -2.75
N GLY A 42 32.85 16.40 -1.50
CA GLY A 42 32.40 15.03 -1.15
C GLY A 42 30.87 14.80 -1.21
N PRO A 43 30.09 15.46 -0.34
CA PRO A 43 28.69 15.11 -0.13
C PRO A 43 27.76 15.50 -1.29
N GLU A 44 28.05 16.58 -2.03
CA GLU A 44 27.23 16.96 -3.19
C GLU A 44 27.35 15.94 -4.33
N TRP A 45 28.54 15.37 -4.53
CA TRP A 45 28.77 14.30 -5.51
C TRP A 45 28.05 13.01 -5.08
N MET A 46 28.00 12.71 -3.78
CA MET A 46 27.23 11.58 -3.27
C MET A 46 25.72 11.78 -3.44
N LEU A 47 25.18 12.96 -3.14
CA LEU A 47 23.79 13.32 -3.45
C LEU A 47 23.49 13.10 -4.95
N CYS A 48 24.35 13.63 -5.82
CA CYS A 48 24.19 13.48 -7.26
C CYS A 48 24.23 12.00 -7.68
N LEU A 49 25.18 11.23 -7.14
CA LEU A 49 25.31 9.80 -7.41
C LEU A 49 24.10 9.01 -6.91
N VAL A 50 23.55 9.34 -5.74
CA VAL A 50 22.34 8.70 -5.19
C VAL A 50 21.13 9.03 -6.05
N MET A 51 20.93 10.29 -6.41
CA MET A 51 19.80 10.69 -7.25
C MET A 51 19.91 10.06 -8.64
N ILE A 52 21.09 10.09 -9.26
CA ILE A 52 21.34 9.44 -10.55
C ILE A 52 21.14 7.94 -10.41
N SER A 53 21.69 7.28 -9.38
CA SER A 53 21.54 5.84 -9.18
C SER A 53 20.08 5.48 -8.94
N PHE A 54 19.34 6.24 -8.14
CA PHE A 54 17.91 6.05 -7.93
C PHE A 54 17.15 6.17 -9.25
N VAL A 55 17.37 7.24 -10.01
CA VAL A 55 16.73 7.45 -11.31
C VAL A 55 17.11 6.35 -12.29
N LEU A 56 18.39 5.96 -12.38
CA LEU A 56 18.86 4.89 -13.26
C LEU A 56 18.32 3.54 -12.85
N THR A 57 18.25 3.24 -11.55
CA THR A 57 17.61 2.04 -11.04
C THR A 57 16.15 2.06 -11.43
N MET A 58 15.38 3.10 -11.08
CA MET A 58 13.96 3.20 -11.43
C MET A 58 13.71 3.15 -12.95
N MET A 59 14.53 3.81 -13.76
CA MET A 59 14.47 3.70 -15.23
C MET A 59 14.83 2.31 -15.72
N GLY A 60 15.84 1.68 -15.13
CA GLY A 60 16.20 0.28 -15.40
C GLY A 60 15.06 -0.67 -15.06
N LEU A 61 14.38 -0.46 -13.93
CA LEU A 61 13.19 -1.20 -13.54
C LEU A 61 12.07 -1.00 -14.55
N LEU A 62 11.80 0.24 -14.96
CA LEU A 62 10.80 0.54 -15.99
C LEU A 62 11.13 -0.12 -17.33
N CYS A 63 12.41 -0.11 -17.74
CA CYS A 63 12.88 -0.77 -18.96
C CYS A 63 12.73 -2.29 -18.89
N MET A 64 13.12 -2.93 -17.79
CA MET A 64 12.96 -4.37 -17.56
C MET A 64 11.48 -4.76 -17.53
N VAL A 65 10.66 -3.98 -16.82
CA VAL A 65 9.20 -4.13 -16.78
C VAL A 65 8.56 -3.97 -18.16
N ASN A 66 9.18 -3.23 -19.09
CA ASN A 66 8.65 -3.05 -20.43
C ASN A 66 9.05 -4.21 -21.39
N SER A 67 10.18 -4.89 -21.20
CA SER A 67 10.79 -5.71 -22.27
C SER A 67 10.30 -7.17 -22.46
N GLN A 68 9.37 -7.70 -21.66
CA GLN A 68 8.89 -9.11 -21.76
C GLN A 68 7.34 -9.24 -21.91
N SER A 69 6.73 -10.42 -21.92
CA SER A 69 5.25 -10.57 -21.92
C SER A 69 4.75 -11.37 -20.71
N ASP A 70 5.63 -11.63 -19.75
CA ASP A 70 5.48 -12.72 -18.80
C ASP A 70 4.91 -12.29 -17.43
N PRO A 71 4.27 -13.22 -16.69
CA PRO A 71 3.68 -12.97 -15.38
C PRO A 71 4.69 -12.48 -14.32
N VAL A 72 6.00 -12.64 -14.56
CA VAL A 72 7.10 -12.05 -13.77
C VAL A 72 6.95 -10.53 -13.69
N LYS A 73 6.57 -9.89 -14.80
CA LYS A 73 6.35 -8.44 -14.89
C LYS A 73 5.34 -7.93 -13.90
N ALA A 74 4.34 -8.75 -13.63
CA ALA A 74 3.21 -8.38 -12.84
C ALA A 74 3.63 -8.17 -11.37
N ALA A 75 4.45 -9.09 -10.85
CA ALA A 75 5.04 -8.98 -9.52
C ALA A 75 6.03 -7.81 -9.44
N GLU A 76 6.86 -7.62 -10.47
CA GLU A 76 7.82 -6.50 -10.54
C GLU A 76 7.14 -5.13 -10.61
N LYS A 77 6.01 -5.02 -11.30
CA LYS A 77 5.19 -3.80 -11.36
C LYS A 77 4.59 -3.46 -9.99
N GLN A 78 4.02 -4.45 -9.30
CA GLN A 78 3.47 -4.25 -7.96
C GLN A 78 4.58 -3.87 -6.97
N LEU A 79 5.71 -4.59 -7.00
CA LEU A 79 6.91 -4.27 -6.24
C LEU A 79 7.31 -2.80 -6.45
N SER A 80 7.43 -2.37 -7.71
CA SER A 80 7.80 -1.01 -8.07
C SER A 80 6.76 0.03 -7.65
N CYS A 81 5.46 -0.25 -7.83
CA CYS A 81 4.36 0.64 -7.45
C CYS A 81 4.32 0.86 -5.93
N THR A 82 4.43 -0.21 -5.14
CA THR A 82 4.48 -0.14 -3.68
C THR A 82 5.73 0.57 -3.20
N THR A 83 6.91 0.24 -3.75
CA THR A 83 8.17 0.92 -3.40
C THR A 83 8.08 2.43 -3.65
N VAL A 84 7.61 2.85 -4.83
CA VAL A 84 7.55 4.27 -5.19
C VAL A 84 6.51 5.02 -4.36
N SER A 85 5.35 4.41 -4.10
CA SER A 85 4.32 5.05 -3.25
C SER A 85 4.76 5.21 -1.79
N ILE A 86 5.46 4.22 -1.21
CA ILE A 86 6.06 4.32 0.13
C ILE A 86 7.10 5.44 0.17
N PHE A 87 7.99 5.48 -0.82
CA PHE A 87 9.02 6.50 -0.93
C PHE A 87 8.44 7.92 -1.06
N ALA A 88 7.46 8.11 -1.93
CA ALA A 88 6.77 9.38 -2.11
C ALA A 88 6.02 9.80 -0.83
N ALA A 89 5.32 8.87 -0.19
CA ALA A 89 4.60 9.13 1.06
C ALA A 89 5.53 9.58 2.19
N SER A 90 6.68 8.91 2.35
CA SER A 90 7.64 9.32 3.38
C SER A 90 8.28 10.67 3.07
N THR A 91 8.66 10.91 1.80
CA THR A 91 9.20 12.20 1.35
C THR A 91 8.23 13.35 1.65
N PHE A 92 6.95 13.15 1.33
CA PHE A 92 5.90 14.11 1.68
C PHE A 92 5.77 14.29 3.19
N SER A 93 5.80 13.19 3.95
CA SER A 93 5.72 13.21 5.41
C SER A 93 6.90 13.94 6.06
N ILE A 94 8.11 13.88 5.49
CA ILE A 94 9.28 14.66 5.93
C ILE A 94 9.07 16.16 5.69
N ALA A 95 8.61 16.54 4.50
CA ALA A 95 8.31 17.94 4.18
C ALA A 95 7.23 18.52 5.11
N LEU A 96 6.16 17.74 5.31
CA LEU A 96 5.05 18.08 6.19
C LEU A 96 5.51 18.23 7.65
N HIS A 97 6.36 17.32 8.13
CA HIS A 97 6.94 17.40 9.47
C HIS A 97 7.74 18.69 9.66
N GLY A 98 8.62 19.02 8.71
CA GLY A 98 9.41 20.25 8.76
C GLY A 98 8.53 21.50 8.84
N VAL A 99 7.49 21.59 8.02
CA VAL A 99 6.56 22.74 8.04
C VAL A 99 5.76 22.79 9.34
N LEU A 100 5.02 21.73 9.64
CA LEU A 100 4.00 21.78 10.70
C LEU A 100 4.64 21.79 12.09
N ILE A 101 5.65 20.96 12.29
CA ILE A 101 6.18 20.73 13.63
C ILE A 101 7.39 21.61 13.87
N GLU A 102 8.40 21.61 12.99
CA GLU A 102 9.61 22.40 13.22
C GLU A 102 9.33 23.92 13.09
N GLN A 103 8.47 24.37 12.16
CA GLN A 103 8.20 25.80 11.97
C GLN A 103 6.96 26.30 12.72
N LEU A 104 5.80 25.69 12.50
CA LEU A 104 4.55 26.22 13.06
C LEU A 104 4.39 25.92 14.54
N TRP A 105 4.76 24.71 15.00
CA TRP A 105 4.50 24.28 16.37
C TRP A 105 5.65 24.59 17.34
N MET A 106 6.90 24.27 16.98
CA MET A 106 8.05 24.48 17.86
C MET A 106 8.53 25.94 17.90
N GLY A 107 8.05 26.79 16.98
CA GLY A 107 8.36 28.21 16.91
C GLY A 107 9.79 28.52 16.45
N LYS A 108 10.13 29.82 16.35
CA LYS A 108 11.37 30.36 15.77
C LYS A 108 12.70 29.93 16.43
N SER A 109 12.67 29.13 17.49
CA SER A 109 13.88 28.70 18.22
C SER A 109 14.00 27.17 18.19
N PRO A 110 14.46 26.57 17.06
CA PRO A 110 14.55 25.12 16.86
C PRO A 110 15.51 24.36 17.79
N GLY A 111 15.97 24.96 18.89
CA GLY A 111 16.79 24.30 19.92
C GLY A 111 16.34 24.54 21.37
N LEU A 112 15.36 25.41 21.64
CA LEU A 112 15.12 25.90 23.01
C LEU A 112 13.90 25.33 23.74
N ASN A 113 13.00 24.62 23.06
CA ASN A 113 11.86 23.97 23.71
C ASN A 113 11.93 22.44 23.60
N ARG A 114 13.05 21.86 24.07
CA ARG A 114 13.14 20.44 24.48
C ARG A 114 12.06 20.04 25.52
N SER A 115 11.26 20.99 26.02
CA SER A 115 10.18 20.77 26.97
C SER A 115 8.93 20.12 26.37
N ALA A 116 8.74 20.15 25.04
CA ALA A 116 7.69 19.38 24.39
C ALA A 116 8.10 17.90 24.40
N GLY A 117 7.89 17.23 25.53
CA GLY A 117 8.27 15.84 25.73
C GLY A 117 7.65 14.92 24.66
N PRO A 118 8.17 13.69 24.48
CA PRO A 118 7.73 12.77 23.43
C PRO A 118 6.22 12.49 23.43
N LEU A 119 5.56 12.62 24.59
CA LEU A 119 4.10 12.50 24.72
C LEU A 119 3.33 13.62 23.98
N VAL A 120 3.84 14.85 23.98
CA VAL A 120 3.23 15.98 23.26
C VAL A 120 3.37 15.77 21.76
N GLN A 121 4.54 15.32 21.29
CA GLN A 121 4.76 14.95 19.89
C GLN A 121 3.81 13.84 19.46
N ALA A 122 3.69 12.77 20.26
CA ALA A 122 2.76 11.67 19.99
C ALA A 122 1.31 12.15 19.83
N ARG A 123 0.85 13.10 20.65
CA ARG A 123 -0.50 13.69 20.53
C ARG A 123 -0.65 14.47 19.22
N ILE A 124 0.32 15.32 18.88
CA ILE A 124 0.28 16.12 17.65
C ILE A 124 0.21 15.20 16.42
N TYR A 125 1.10 14.21 16.34
CA TYR A 125 1.07 13.25 15.23
C TYR A 125 -0.19 12.41 15.23
N GLY A 126 -0.74 12.03 16.39
CA GLY A 126 -2.02 11.35 16.46
C GLY A 126 -3.16 12.18 15.85
N PHE A 127 -3.25 13.46 16.22
CA PHE A 127 -4.25 14.38 15.63
C PHE A 127 -4.03 14.59 14.13
N LEU A 128 -2.79 14.80 13.69
CA LEU A 128 -2.47 14.93 12.28
C LEU A 128 -2.79 13.67 11.49
N SER A 129 -2.50 12.48 12.04
CA SER A 129 -2.81 11.20 11.40
C SER A 129 -4.31 11.01 11.22
N VAL A 130 -5.11 11.28 12.26
CA VAL A 130 -6.58 11.22 12.17
C VAL A 130 -7.09 12.26 11.16
N GLY A 131 -6.56 13.48 11.19
CA GLY A 131 -6.92 14.54 10.25
C GLY A 131 -6.61 14.17 8.81
N PHE A 132 -5.41 13.64 8.53
CA PHE A 132 -5.01 13.17 7.20
C PHE A 132 -5.83 11.98 6.74
N TYR A 133 -6.13 11.05 7.64
CA TYR A 133 -6.95 9.88 7.35
C TYR A 133 -8.38 10.26 6.93
N VAL A 134 -8.99 11.19 7.68
CA VAL A 134 -10.32 11.73 7.35
C VAL A 134 -10.23 12.56 6.06
N PHE A 135 -9.23 13.42 5.93
CA PHE A 135 -9.04 14.25 4.75
C PHE A 135 -8.85 13.41 3.49
N SER A 136 -8.03 12.36 3.51
CA SER A 136 -7.82 11.50 2.35
C SER A 136 -9.07 10.73 1.98
N SER A 137 -9.78 10.18 2.97
CA SER A 137 -11.06 9.51 2.75
C SER A 137 -12.09 10.47 2.13
N CYS A 138 -12.15 11.72 2.63
CA CYS A 138 -12.99 12.77 2.07
C CYS A 138 -12.53 13.24 0.69
N LEU A 139 -11.23 13.29 0.40
CA LEU A 139 -10.67 13.73 -0.88
C LEU A 139 -10.99 12.71 -1.97
N VAL A 140 -10.78 11.43 -1.68
CA VAL A 140 -11.14 10.32 -2.56
C VAL A 140 -12.64 10.36 -2.86
N TYR A 141 -13.46 10.59 -1.83
CA TYR A 141 -14.90 10.77 -1.99
C TYR A 141 -15.26 12.00 -2.83
N TRP A 142 -14.68 13.16 -2.52
CA TRP A 142 -14.99 14.43 -3.17
C TRP A 142 -14.65 14.42 -4.66
N CYS A 143 -13.52 13.81 -5.02
CA CYS A 143 -13.14 13.67 -6.42
C CYS A 143 -14.01 12.68 -7.19
N ARG A 144 -14.59 11.68 -6.52
CA ARG A 144 -15.51 10.71 -7.13
C ARG A 144 -16.92 11.30 -7.31
N ASP A 145 -17.52 11.78 -6.23
CA ASP A 145 -18.97 11.96 -6.14
C ASP A 145 -19.45 13.36 -6.41
N SER A 146 -18.60 14.38 -6.35
CA SER A 146 -19.11 15.75 -6.48
C SER A 146 -19.55 16.01 -7.92
N PRO A 147 -20.85 16.25 -8.19
CA PRO A 147 -21.32 16.60 -9.53
C PRO A 147 -20.77 17.97 -9.98
N ASN A 148 -20.22 18.75 -9.05
CA ASN A 148 -19.51 19.99 -9.28
C ASN A 148 -17.99 19.86 -9.07
N SER A 149 -17.44 18.63 -9.00
CA SER A 149 -15.99 18.48 -8.90
C SER A 149 -15.37 19.16 -10.11
N TRP A 150 -14.30 19.91 -9.84
CA TRP A 150 -13.48 20.48 -10.90
C TRP A 150 -13.02 19.38 -11.86
N CYS A 151 -12.81 18.15 -11.36
CA CYS A 151 -12.49 16.98 -12.15
C CYS A 151 -13.60 16.63 -13.16
N LYS A 152 -14.85 16.48 -12.71
CA LYS A 152 -15.97 16.16 -13.61
C LYS A 152 -16.19 17.26 -14.65
N ARG A 153 -16.13 18.54 -14.26
CA ARG A 153 -16.27 19.66 -15.21
C ARG A 153 -15.11 19.74 -16.20
N TRP A 154 -13.89 19.49 -15.75
CA TRP A 154 -12.72 19.44 -16.61
C TRP A 154 -12.83 18.26 -17.58
N MET A 155 -13.33 17.12 -17.10
CA MET A 155 -13.58 15.94 -17.92
C MET A 155 -14.67 16.17 -18.97
N GLU A 156 -15.82 16.75 -18.58
CA GLU A 156 -16.90 17.11 -19.51
C GLU A 156 -16.41 18.11 -20.56
N ALA A 157 -15.63 19.11 -20.14
CA ALA A 157 -15.06 20.11 -21.05
C ALA A 157 -14.04 19.51 -22.03
N GLU A 158 -13.26 18.51 -21.60
CA GLU A 158 -12.29 17.85 -22.47
C GLU A 158 -12.95 16.75 -23.33
N GLU A 159 -14.03 16.13 -22.86
CA GLU A 159 -14.89 15.22 -23.63
C GLU A 159 -15.52 15.94 -24.83
N GLU A 160 -16.03 17.16 -24.63
CA GLU A 160 -16.50 18.02 -25.72
C GLU A 160 -15.39 18.37 -26.72
N ARG A 161 -14.13 18.40 -26.27
CA ARG A 161 -13.00 18.86 -27.08
C ARG A 161 -12.32 17.74 -27.88
N CYS A 162 -12.29 16.51 -27.37
CA CYS A 162 -11.41 15.45 -27.89
C CYS A 162 -12.13 14.22 -28.51
N GLY A 163 -13.46 14.15 -28.49
CA GLY A 163 -14.24 13.11 -29.16
C GLY A 163 -14.37 11.79 -28.37
N GLY A 164 -15.00 10.77 -28.98
CA GLY A 164 -15.40 9.54 -28.27
C GLY A 164 -14.25 8.67 -27.72
N TRP A 165 -13.08 8.69 -28.35
CA TRP A 165 -11.93 7.87 -27.92
C TRP A 165 -11.31 8.39 -26.62
N THR A 166 -11.29 9.71 -26.41
CA THR A 166 -10.80 10.31 -25.16
C THR A 166 -11.70 10.03 -23.96
N LYS A 167 -12.99 9.76 -24.18
CA LYS A 167 -13.91 9.37 -23.10
C LYS A 167 -13.47 8.08 -22.41
N LYS A 168 -13.03 7.08 -23.19
CA LYS A 168 -12.51 5.81 -22.65
C LYS A 168 -11.20 6.01 -21.88
N LEU A 169 -10.30 6.83 -22.39
CA LEU A 169 -9.04 7.20 -21.70
C LEU A 169 -9.31 7.93 -20.38
N LEU A 170 -10.21 8.93 -20.38
CA LEU A 170 -10.57 9.69 -19.18
C LEU A 170 -11.20 8.82 -18.08
N HIS A 171 -12.06 7.87 -18.45
CA HIS A 171 -12.67 6.96 -17.49
C HIS A 171 -11.65 5.99 -16.88
N ALA A 172 -10.71 5.48 -17.67
CA ALA A 172 -9.61 4.68 -17.16
C ALA A 172 -8.75 5.51 -16.17
N ASP A 173 -8.44 6.76 -16.52
CA ASP A 173 -7.65 7.66 -15.68
C ASP A 173 -8.27 7.90 -14.30
N MET A 174 -9.60 7.97 -14.18
CA MET A 174 -10.27 8.18 -12.88
C MET A 174 -10.16 6.99 -11.92
N LYS A 175 -10.22 5.76 -12.44
CA LYS A 175 -10.01 4.54 -11.62
C LYS A 175 -8.60 4.52 -11.05
N HIS A 176 -7.61 4.66 -11.95
CA HIS A 176 -6.20 4.77 -11.62
C HIS A 176 -5.93 5.89 -10.62
N TRP A 177 -6.61 7.03 -10.77
CA TRP A 177 -6.47 8.15 -9.85
C TRP A 177 -6.93 7.81 -8.44
N SER A 178 -8.08 7.18 -8.29
CA SER A 178 -8.63 6.81 -6.99
C SER A 178 -7.74 5.79 -6.26
N PHE A 179 -7.21 4.81 -6.99
CA PHE A 179 -6.25 3.83 -6.48
C PHE A 179 -4.96 4.53 -6.01
N ALA A 180 -4.37 5.37 -6.86
CA ALA A 180 -3.14 6.10 -6.55
C ALA A 180 -3.31 6.97 -5.29
N VAL A 181 -4.39 7.75 -5.21
CA VAL A 181 -4.63 8.62 -4.04
C VAL A 181 -4.90 7.80 -2.78
N ALA A 182 -5.66 6.71 -2.87
CA ALA A 182 -5.88 5.81 -1.74
C ALA A 182 -4.56 5.22 -1.22
N GLN A 183 -3.73 4.66 -2.13
CA GLN A 183 -2.45 4.06 -1.77
C GLN A 183 -1.47 5.09 -1.18
N LEU A 184 -1.27 6.22 -1.85
CA LEU A 184 -0.35 7.27 -1.39
C LEU A 184 -0.79 7.85 -0.04
N SER A 185 -2.08 8.10 0.14
CA SER A 185 -2.60 8.65 1.40
C SER A 185 -2.60 7.64 2.55
N GLY A 186 -2.82 6.35 2.27
CA GLY A 186 -2.65 5.26 3.23
C GLY A 186 -1.23 5.22 3.77
N HIS A 187 -0.23 5.28 2.88
CA HIS A 187 1.18 5.33 3.27
C HIS A 187 1.56 6.63 4.01
N ILE A 188 1.06 7.81 3.60
CA ILE A 188 1.31 9.06 4.33
C ILE A 188 0.79 8.96 5.76
N THR A 189 -0.44 8.45 5.92
CA THR A 189 -1.06 8.23 7.23
C THR A 189 -0.24 7.24 8.06
N ALA A 190 0.26 6.17 7.43
CA ALA A 190 1.13 5.18 8.09
C ALA A 190 2.40 5.83 8.66
N PHE A 191 3.11 6.65 7.88
CA PHE A 191 4.32 7.33 8.37
C PHE A 191 4.02 8.33 9.50
N LEU A 192 2.89 9.03 9.46
CA LEU A 192 2.47 9.89 10.57
C LEU A 192 2.17 9.08 11.83
N LEU A 193 1.53 7.90 11.70
CA LEU A 193 1.25 6.99 12.81
C LEU A 193 2.52 6.32 13.35
N ILE A 194 3.48 5.98 12.49
CA ILE A 194 4.81 5.50 12.89
C ILE A 194 5.47 6.53 13.81
N ARG A 195 5.41 7.82 13.45
CA ARG A 195 5.92 8.89 14.32
C ARG A 195 5.11 9.03 15.60
N ALA A 196 3.77 8.97 15.54
CA ALA A 196 2.92 9.06 16.72
C ALA A 196 3.21 7.94 17.74
N PHE A 197 3.11 6.69 17.31
CA PHE A 197 3.29 5.53 18.17
C PHE A 197 4.77 5.30 18.52
N GLY A 198 5.70 5.60 17.61
CA GLY A 198 7.13 5.57 17.89
C GLY A 198 7.51 6.55 18.99
N SER A 199 7.02 7.80 18.94
CA SER A 199 7.26 8.79 20.00
C SER A 199 6.63 8.36 21.32
N LEU A 200 5.44 7.76 21.26
CA LEU A 200 4.78 7.20 22.43
C LEU A 200 5.60 6.05 23.04
N GLN A 201 6.09 5.12 22.22
CA GLN A 201 6.92 4.00 22.67
C GLN A 201 8.23 4.49 23.30
N GLN A 202 8.89 5.47 22.68
CA GLN A 202 10.09 6.10 23.23
C GLN A 202 9.81 6.83 24.55
N SER A 203 8.64 7.46 24.71
CA SER A 203 8.24 8.09 25.98
C SER A 203 8.12 7.10 27.14
N MET A 204 7.84 5.84 26.83
CA MET A 204 7.60 4.77 27.79
C MET A 204 8.84 3.89 28.03
N LYS A 205 10.00 4.23 27.45
CA LYS A 205 11.21 3.40 27.49
C LYS A 205 11.75 3.11 28.90
N GLU A 206 11.43 3.95 29.88
CA GLU A 206 11.85 3.79 31.27
C GLU A 206 11.20 2.57 31.96
N SER A 207 10.07 2.09 31.44
CA SER A 207 9.40 0.91 31.96
C SER A 207 9.20 -0.08 30.83
N SER A 208 9.95 -1.18 30.85
CA SER A 208 9.88 -2.23 29.82
C SER A 208 8.44 -2.70 29.61
N LEU A 209 7.68 -2.93 30.70
CA LEU A 209 6.27 -3.33 30.61
C LEU A 209 5.42 -2.30 29.85
N LYS A 210 5.58 -1.00 30.13
CA LYS A 210 4.85 0.06 29.42
C LYS A 210 5.25 0.12 27.95
N CYS A 211 6.53 -0.04 27.64
CA CYS A 211 7.04 -0.13 26.27
C CYS A 211 6.40 -1.31 25.51
N TYR A 212 6.35 -2.50 26.12
CA TYR A 212 5.69 -3.69 25.54
C TYR A 212 4.17 -3.47 25.32
N LEU A 213 3.50 -2.74 26.21
CA LEU A 213 2.06 -2.46 26.10
C LEU A 213 1.69 -1.47 24.99
N VAL A 214 2.63 -0.72 24.41
CA VAL A 214 2.34 0.17 23.29
C VAL A 214 1.91 -0.62 22.04
N LEU A 215 2.51 -1.78 21.78
CA LEU A 215 2.19 -2.61 20.62
C LEU A 215 0.72 -3.10 20.60
N PRO A 216 0.20 -3.79 21.63
CA PRO A 216 -1.20 -4.22 21.65
C PRO A 216 -2.17 -3.03 21.69
N TRP A 217 -1.78 -1.92 22.32
CA TRP A 217 -2.59 -0.71 22.31
C TRP A 217 -2.71 -0.10 20.91
N ALA A 218 -1.59 0.04 20.19
CA ALA A 218 -1.59 0.49 18.80
C ALA A 218 -2.41 -0.46 17.92
N ALA A 219 -2.27 -1.78 18.09
CA ALA A 219 -3.06 -2.76 17.34
C ALA A 219 -4.58 -2.55 17.55
N MET A 220 -5.03 -2.33 18.79
CA MET A 220 -6.45 -2.04 19.08
C MET A 220 -6.93 -0.75 18.41
N VAL A 221 -6.13 0.33 18.51
CA VAL A 221 -6.47 1.64 17.90
C VAL A 221 -6.55 1.53 16.39
N LEU A 222 -5.57 0.89 15.75
CA LEU A 222 -5.54 0.71 14.30
C LEU A 222 -6.68 -0.19 13.81
N ARG A 223 -7.04 -1.23 14.57
CA ARG A 223 -8.21 -2.06 14.27
C ARG A 223 -9.52 -1.28 14.38
N ALA A 224 -9.68 -0.48 15.42
CA ALA A 224 -10.83 0.40 15.55
C ALA A 224 -10.91 1.39 14.37
N ALA A 225 -9.77 1.95 13.95
CA ALA A 225 -9.69 2.82 12.78
C ALA A 225 -10.11 2.08 11.49
N LEU A 226 -9.64 0.85 11.26
CA LEU A 226 -10.05 0.03 10.11
C LEU A 226 -11.55 -0.30 10.11
N LEU A 227 -12.15 -0.54 11.28
CA LEU A 227 -13.59 -0.77 11.38
C LEU A 227 -14.39 0.50 11.08
N LEU A 228 -13.95 1.65 11.61
CA LEU A 228 -14.56 2.95 11.30
C LEU A 228 -14.42 3.30 9.82
N ALA A 229 -13.26 3.01 9.23
CA ALA A 229 -12.99 3.14 7.81
C ALA A 229 -13.99 2.35 6.97
N LYS A 230 -14.15 1.08 7.29
CA LYS A 230 -15.07 0.17 6.61
C LYS A 230 -16.51 0.67 6.70
N LEU A 231 -16.94 1.11 7.89
CA LEU A 231 -18.28 1.69 8.09
C LEU A 231 -18.48 3.01 7.32
N ALA A 232 -17.44 3.83 7.19
CA ALA A 232 -17.51 5.06 6.42
C ALA A 232 -17.59 4.76 4.92
N ARG A 233 -16.75 3.86 4.40
CA ARG A 233 -16.75 3.46 2.99
C ARG A 233 -18.02 2.75 2.58
N SER A 234 -18.57 1.86 3.41
CA SER A 234 -19.81 1.14 3.08
C SER A 234 -21.01 2.07 2.87
N ARG A 235 -21.01 3.25 3.50
CA ARG A 235 -22.04 4.30 3.28
C ARG A 235 -21.83 5.08 1.98
N CYS A 236 -20.65 5.00 1.39
CA CYS A 236 -20.28 5.72 0.17
C CYS A 236 -20.34 4.86 -1.09
N ILE A 237 -20.50 3.54 -0.98
CA ILE A 237 -20.61 2.66 -2.15
C ILE A 237 -21.92 2.98 -2.88
N GLN A 238 -21.81 3.47 -4.12
CA GLN A 238 -22.96 3.69 -4.98
C GLN A 238 -23.30 2.42 -5.77
N GLU A 239 -24.56 2.28 -6.22
CA GLU A 239 -25.02 1.13 -7.02
C GLU A 239 -24.21 0.96 -8.32
N VAL A 240 -23.72 2.06 -8.92
CA VAL A 240 -22.94 2.04 -10.17
C VAL A 240 -21.52 1.47 -10.02
N ASP A 241 -21.02 1.38 -8.79
CA ASP A 241 -19.64 0.99 -8.50
C ASP A 241 -19.49 -0.50 -8.21
N VAL A 242 -20.61 -1.19 -8.22
CA VAL A 242 -20.72 -2.58 -7.81
C VAL A 242 -20.71 -3.44 -9.06
N ARG A 243 -19.72 -4.33 -9.13
CA ARG A 243 -19.69 -5.43 -10.09
C ARG A 243 -20.06 -6.70 -9.38
N TRP A 244 -20.97 -7.46 -9.97
CA TRP A 244 -21.27 -8.79 -9.49
C TRP A 244 -20.29 -9.75 -10.14
N GLN A 245 -19.86 -10.77 -9.40
CA GLN A 245 -18.97 -11.80 -9.91
C GLN A 245 -19.50 -13.20 -9.60
N LYS A 246 -19.33 -14.14 -10.52
CA LYS A 246 -19.73 -15.54 -10.38
C LYS A 246 -18.53 -16.44 -10.18
N GLU A 247 -18.58 -17.29 -9.16
CA GLU A 247 -17.59 -18.35 -8.94
C GLU A 247 -17.80 -19.49 -9.96
N ASP A 248 -16.73 -19.88 -10.64
CA ASP A 248 -16.71 -21.05 -11.51
C ASP A 248 -16.46 -22.35 -10.74
N HIS A 249 -16.28 -23.45 -11.46
CA HIS A 249 -16.00 -24.77 -10.89
C HIS A 249 -14.59 -24.90 -10.28
N GLU A 250 -13.67 -24.01 -10.65
CA GLU A 250 -12.31 -23.95 -10.10
C GLU A 250 -12.23 -23.08 -8.84
N GLY A 251 -13.32 -22.38 -8.49
CA GLY A 251 -13.38 -21.47 -7.34
C GLY A 251 -12.99 -20.04 -7.69
N GLU A 252 -12.90 -19.70 -8.97
CA GLU A 252 -12.47 -18.41 -9.49
C GLU A 252 -13.67 -17.54 -9.84
N TYR A 253 -13.59 -16.24 -9.57
CA TYR A 253 -14.71 -15.31 -9.75
C TYR A 253 -14.60 -14.54 -11.07
N HIS A 254 -15.71 -14.50 -11.80
CA HIS A 254 -15.82 -13.86 -13.10
C HIS A 254 -16.82 -12.72 -13.08
N ASN A 255 -16.41 -11.55 -13.57
CA ASN A 255 -17.27 -10.37 -13.64
C ASN A 255 -18.46 -10.62 -14.57
N PHE A 256 -19.66 -10.30 -14.11
CA PHE A 256 -20.79 -10.18 -15.03
C PHE A 256 -20.68 -8.90 -15.86
N GLY A 257 -21.24 -8.91 -17.08
CA GLY A 257 -21.36 -7.71 -17.90
C GLY A 257 -22.05 -6.56 -17.17
N GLU A 258 -21.70 -5.31 -17.50
CA GLU A 258 -22.13 -4.13 -16.74
C GLU A 258 -23.66 -3.99 -16.65
N ALA A 259 -24.36 -4.24 -17.76
CA ALA A 259 -25.83 -4.22 -17.78
C ALA A 259 -26.43 -5.22 -16.79
N TYR A 260 -25.86 -6.42 -16.72
CA TYR A 260 -26.34 -7.49 -15.87
C TYR A 260 -25.98 -7.28 -14.39
N SER A 261 -24.78 -6.78 -14.10
CA SER A 261 -24.41 -6.32 -12.75
C SER A 261 -25.39 -5.27 -12.24
N GLY A 262 -25.80 -4.32 -13.10
CA GLY A 262 -26.82 -3.32 -12.77
C GLY A 262 -28.21 -3.92 -12.52
N MET A 263 -28.58 -5.01 -13.22
CA MET A 263 -29.83 -5.72 -12.95
C MET A 263 -29.80 -6.45 -11.60
N LEU A 264 -28.71 -7.18 -11.30
CA LEU A 264 -28.53 -7.87 -10.03
C LEU A 264 -28.57 -6.90 -8.84
N GLU A 265 -27.90 -5.75 -8.94
CA GLU A 265 -27.90 -4.75 -7.87
C GLU A 265 -29.31 -4.19 -7.58
N ARG A 266 -30.12 -3.98 -8.63
CA ARG A 266 -31.51 -3.53 -8.47
C ARG A 266 -32.42 -4.60 -7.88
N GLN A 267 -32.24 -5.86 -8.28
CA GLN A 267 -33.07 -6.98 -7.85
C GLN A 267 -32.74 -7.43 -6.43
N TYR A 268 -31.45 -7.48 -6.11
CA TYR A 268 -30.93 -7.94 -4.83
C TYR A 268 -30.37 -6.77 -4.05
N LYS A 269 -31.20 -5.75 -3.78
CA LYS A 269 -30.84 -4.70 -2.82
C LYS A 269 -30.47 -5.36 -1.50
N VAL A 270 -29.17 -5.55 -1.31
CA VAL A 270 -28.63 -6.17 -0.11
C VAL A 270 -29.02 -5.23 1.02
N PRO A 271 -29.72 -5.71 2.06
CA PRO A 271 -30.11 -4.85 3.15
C PRO A 271 -28.89 -4.08 3.66
N GLU A 272 -29.04 -2.77 3.87
CA GLU A 272 -28.00 -1.86 4.35
C GLU A 272 -27.45 -2.34 5.71
N GLY A 273 -26.52 -3.28 5.65
CA GLY A 273 -25.90 -3.91 6.79
C GLY A 273 -24.40 -3.97 6.57
N PRO A 274 -23.59 -3.94 7.65
CA PRO A 274 -22.13 -3.99 7.57
C PRO A 274 -21.58 -5.38 7.16
N HIS A 275 -22.32 -6.11 6.32
CA HIS A 275 -21.92 -7.45 5.91
C HIS A 275 -20.64 -7.39 5.06
N ASP A 276 -19.58 -8.03 5.61
CA ASP A 276 -18.39 -8.46 4.88
C ASP A 276 -18.79 -9.12 3.57
N ASP A 277 -18.04 -8.83 2.49
CA ASP A 277 -18.01 -9.54 1.20
C ASP A 277 -19.09 -10.61 1.10
N SER A 278 -20.34 -10.14 0.91
CA SER A 278 -21.50 -11.00 1.05
C SER A 278 -21.53 -11.89 -0.18
N THR A 279 -20.85 -13.03 -0.09
CA THR A 279 -21.00 -14.12 -1.04
C THR A 279 -22.44 -14.62 -0.86
N ILE A 280 -23.28 -14.30 -1.82
CA ILE A 280 -24.66 -14.74 -1.84
C ILE A 280 -24.64 -16.13 -2.48
N HIS A 281 -25.05 -17.12 -1.71
CA HIS A 281 -25.30 -18.45 -2.24
C HIS A 281 -26.68 -18.44 -2.87
N PHE A 282 -26.73 -18.47 -4.20
CA PHE A 282 -27.98 -18.69 -4.91
C PHE A 282 -28.30 -20.19 -4.88
N GLU A 283 -29.20 -20.60 -3.99
CA GLU A 283 -29.68 -21.98 -3.92
C GLU A 283 -30.62 -22.34 -5.07
N GLN A 284 -31.17 -21.35 -5.79
CA GLN A 284 -32.11 -21.58 -6.89
C GLN A 284 -31.39 -21.59 -8.26
N PRO A 285 -31.34 -22.75 -8.94
CA PRO A 285 -30.70 -22.88 -10.26
C PRO A 285 -31.43 -22.10 -11.37
N GLU A 286 -32.72 -21.79 -11.21
CA GLU A 286 -33.52 -21.09 -12.23
C GLU A 286 -33.02 -19.66 -12.51
N ILE A 287 -32.48 -18.99 -11.50
CA ILE A 287 -31.89 -17.65 -11.64
C ILE A 287 -30.51 -17.75 -12.30
N ALA A 288 -29.76 -18.81 -12.02
CA ALA A 288 -28.49 -19.07 -12.71
C ALA A 288 -28.70 -19.43 -14.18
N GLU A 289 -29.71 -20.25 -14.50
CA GLU A 289 -30.01 -20.66 -15.88
C GLU A 289 -30.59 -19.52 -16.73
N PHE A 290 -31.53 -18.74 -16.20
CA PHE A 290 -32.07 -17.56 -16.90
C PHE A 290 -30.94 -16.63 -17.35
N CYS A 291 -29.97 -16.43 -16.46
CA CYS A 291 -28.90 -15.46 -16.64
C CYS A 291 -27.73 -15.97 -17.50
N ILE A 292 -27.59 -17.28 -17.67
CA ILE A 292 -26.60 -17.87 -18.58
C ILE A 292 -27.16 -17.96 -20.00
N SER A 293 -28.48 -18.18 -20.16
CA SER A 293 -29.10 -18.32 -21.48
C SER A 293 -29.12 -17.01 -22.28
N GLU A 294 -29.37 -15.86 -21.64
CA GLU A 294 -29.33 -14.55 -22.33
C GLU A 294 -27.90 -14.07 -22.63
N TYR A 295 -26.89 -14.49 -21.86
CA TYR A 295 -25.51 -14.03 -22.05
C TYR A 295 -24.85 -14.65 -23.30
N TRP A 296 -25.12 -15.93 -23.56
CA TRP A 296 -24.54 -16.63 -24.71
C TRP A 296 -25.06 -16.13 -26.06
N ASP A 297 -26.33 -15.74 -26.13
CA ASP A 297 -26.93 -15.21 -27.38
C ASP A 297 -26.35 -13.84 -27.77
N ILE A 298 -25.83 -13.05 -26.82
CA ILE A 298 -25.28 -11.72 -27.10
C ILE A 298 -23.81 -11.81 -27.57
N THR A 299 -23.00 -12.68 -26.96
CA THR A 299 -21.55 -12.76 -27.26
C THR A 299 -21.19 -13.48 -28.57
N GLU A 300 -22.10 -14.24 -29.18
CA GLU A 300 -21.87 -14.88 -30.49
C GLU A 300 -22.33 -14.04 -31.69
N SER A 301 -22.97 -12.89 -31.45
CA SER A 301 -23.31 -11.96 -32.54
C SER A 301 -22.04 -11.28 -33.07
N SER A 302 -21.78 -11.44 -34.38
CA SER A 302 -20.66 -10.80 -35.07
C SER A 302 -20.70 -9.28 -34.86
N PRO A 303 -19.55 -8.59 -34.71
CA PRO A 303 -19.51 -7.13 -34.57
C PRO A 303 -20.12 -6.36 -35.76
N GLU A 304 -20.44 -7.03 -36.88
CA GLU A 304 -21.20 -6.43 -37.99
C GLU A 304 -22.72 -6.32 -37.75
N GLN A 305 -23.29 -6.97 -36.72
CA GLN A 305 -24.72 -6.86 -36.36
C GLN A 305 -25.00 -5.84 -35.26
N GLU A 306 -23.99 -5.40 -34.51
CA GLU A 306 -24.13 -4.48 -33.37
C GLU A 306 -24.63 -3.08 -33.79
N GLU A 307 -24.27 -2.61 -35.01
CA GLU A 307 -24.76 -1.34 -35.57
C GLU A 307 -26.23 -1.38 -36.05
N ALA A 308 -26.79 -2.58 -36.27
CA ALA A 308 -28.17 -2.73 -36.73
C ALA A 308 -29.17 -2.85 -35.56
N GLU A 309 -28.77 -3.46 -34.44
CA GLU A 309 -29.66 -3.69 -33.29
C GLU A 309 -29.74 -2.50 -32.32
N GLU A 310 -28.75 -1.60 -32.31
CA GLU A 310 -28.78 -0.41 -31.43
C GLU A 310 -29.96 0.54 -31.75
N ASN A 311 -30.54 0.45 -32.96
CA ASN A 311 -31.73 1.20 -33.36
C ASN A 311 -33.08 0.54 -32.98
N GLU A 312 -33.13 -0.74 -32.59
CA GLU A 312 -34.38 -1.42 -32.19
C GLU A 312 -34.55 -1.60 -30.67
N LEU A 313 -33.49 -1.40 -29.88
CA LEU A 313 -33.48 -1.64 -28.42
C LEU A 313 -34.15 -0.56 -27.54
N THR A 314 -34.85 0.43 -28.12
CA THR A 314 -35.55 1.48 -27.35
C THR A 314 -36.94 1.08 -26.83
N SER A 315 -37.45 -0.12 -27.12
CA SER A 315 -38.76 -0.60 -26.67
C SER A 315 -38.67 -1.77 -25.68
N TRP A 316 -38.52 -1.44 -24.39
CA TRP A 316 -38.52 -2.40 -23.27
C TRP A 316 -39.88 -3.10 -23.00
N SER A 317 -40.95 -2.72 -23.70
CA SER A 317 -42.26 -3.38 -23.59
C SER A 317 -42.32 -4.75 -24.30
N SER A 318 -41.40 -5.04 -25.21
CA SER A 318 -41.43 -6.24 -26.06
C SER A 318 -40.99 -7.50 -25.30
N LEU A 319 -39.98 -7.38 -24.42
CA LEU A 319 -39.39 -8.49 -23.65
C LEU A 319 -40.35 -9.09 -22.63
N ARG A 320 -41.24 -8.29 -22.00
CA ARG A 320 -42.30 -8.84 -21.13
C ARG A 320 -43.37 -9.63 -21.89
N SER A 321 -43.57 -9.37 -23.19
CA SER A 321 -44.57 -10.10 -23.98
C SER A 321 -44.06 -11.45 -24.49
N PHE A 322 -42.73 -11.62 -24.57
CA PHE A 322 -42.11 -12.85 -25.03
C PHE A 322 -42.25 -13.99 -24.01
N CYS A 323 -42.31 -13.66 -22.71
CA CYS A 323 -42.50 -14.65 -21.63
C CYS A 323 -43.95 -15.16 -21.45
N SER A 324 -44.95 -14.63 -22.16
CA SER A 324 -46.36 -15.04 -21.96
C SER A 324 -46.97 -15.86 -23.10
N LYS A 325 -46.20 -16.21 -24.14
CA LYS A 325 -46.70 -17.01 -25.27
C LYS A 325 -45.72 -18.12 -25.65
N ARG A 326 -45.94 -19.32 -25.10
CA ARG A 326 -45.68 -20.55 -25.87
C ARG A 326 -46.97 -20.94 -26.59
N PRO A 327 -47.10 -20.74 -27.91
CA PRO A 327 -48.04 -21.51 -28.70
C PRO A 327 -47.41 -22.87 -28.97
N GLY A 328 -48.13 -23.95 -28.67
CA GLY A 328 -47.83 -25.27 -29.20
C GLY A 328 -47.84 -25.20 -30.73
N ALA A 329 -46.71 -25.53 -31.34
CA ALA A 329 -46.58 -25.65 -32.78
C ALA A 329 -46.36 -27.13 -33.11
N ASP A 330 -47.39 -27.71 -33.73
CA ASP A 330 -47.33 -28.96 -34.47
C ASP A 330 -46.20 -28.90 -35.51
N LEU A 331 -45.19 -29.75 -35.35
CA LEU A 331 -44.17 -30.00 -36.36
C LEU A 331 -44.64 -31.14 -37.27
N GLY A 332 -44.84 -30.82 -38.54
CA GLY A 332 -45.23 -31.76 -39.59
C GLY A 332 -44.17 -32.82 -39.90
N PRO A 333 -44.55 -33.88 -40.64
CA PRO A 333 -43.68 -35.01 -40.91
C PRO A 333 -42.85 -34.78 -42.19
N GLY A 334 -41.53 -34.88 -42.10
CA GLY A 334 -40.68 -35.03 -43.29
C GLY A 334 -39.40 -34.21 -43.25
N GLY A 335 -38.42 -34.71 -42.50
CA GLY A 335 -37.05 -34.18 -42.53
C GLY A 335 -36.13 -35.19 -41.86
N ASP A 336 -35.52 -36.04 -42.66
CA ASP A 336 -34.64 -37.14 -42.24
C ASP A 336 -33.31 -36.57 -41.72
N LEU A 337 -33.30 -36.16 -40.44
CA LEU A 337 -32.10 -35.83 -39.65
C LEU A 337 -31.70 -37.07 -38.83
N ARG A 338 -31.29 -38.13 -39.51
CA ARG A 338 -30.61 -39.27 -38.88
C ARG A 338 -29.11 -39.01 -38.79
N ASN A 339 -28.59 -39.12 -37.57
CA ASN A 339 -27.18 -39.17 -37.18
C ASN A 339 -26.42 -37.84 -37.03
N ARG A 340 -26.94 -36.93 -36.20
CA ARG A 340 -26.06 -36.30 -35.21
C ARG A 340 -26.42 -36.88 -33.86
N ASP A 341 -25.59 -37.82 -33.39
CA ASP A 341 -25.62 -38.23 -32.00
C ASP A 341 -25.54 -36.95 -31.17
N PRO A 342 -26.49 -36.69 -30.25
CA PRO A 342 -26.27 -35.67 -29.25
C PRO A 342 -25.04 -36.16 -28.49
N VAL A 343 -23.90 -35.49 -28.72
CA VAL A 343 -22.75 -35.61 -27.83
C VAL A 343 -23.34 -35.33 -26.47
N ALA A 344 -23.52 -36.39 -25.68
CA ALA A 344 -23.94 -36.34 -24.30
C ALA A 344 -22.77 -35.68 -23.55
N GLY A 345 -22.62 -34.37 -23.78
CA GLY A 345 -21.83 -33.49 -22.95
C GLY A 345 -22.46 -33.64 -21.58
N LYS A 346 -21.71 -34.27 -20.68
CA LYS A 346 -22.07 -34.32 -19.26
C LYS A 346 -22.47 -32.90 -18.87
N LEU A 347 -23.75 -32.71 -18.57
CA LEU A 347 -24.21 -31.48 -17.94
C LEU A 347 -23.27 -31.23 -16.76
N PRO A 348 -22.61 -30.07 -16.70
CA PRO A 348 -21.71 -29.76 -15.61
C PRO A 348 -22.46 -29.97 -14.29
N PRO A 349 -21.81 -30.52 -13.25
CA PRO A 349 -22.47 -30.85 -12.01
C PRO A 349 -23.22 -29.63 -11.47
N GLU A 350 -24.53 -29.80 -11.22
CA GLU A 350 -25.48 -28.81 -10.69
C GLU A 350 -25.13 -28.43 -9.24
N GLY A 351 -23.96 -27.83 -9.04
CA GLY A 351 -23.60 -27.18 -7.78
C GLY A 351 -24.26 -25.80 -7.67
N PRO A 352 -24.62 -25.35 -6.46
CA PRO A 352 -25.10 -23.99 -6.25
C PRO A 352 -24.03 -22.99 -6.73
N GLN A 353 -24.42 -22.11 -7.65
CA GLN A 353 -23.53 -21.06 -8.13
C GLN A 353 -23.35 -20.03 -7.04
N ARG A 354 -22.09 -19.72 -6.75
CA ARG A 354 -21.74 -18.69 -5.76
C ARG A 354 -21.52 -17.40 -6.51
N VAL A 355 -22.15 -16.34 -6.02
CA VAL A 355 -22.04 -15.02 -6.62
C VAL A 355 -21.65 -14.05 -5.52
N ARG A 356 -20.69 -13.18 -5.79
CA ARG A 356 -20.25 -12.14 -4.85
C ARG A 356 -20.46 -10.75 -5.42
N ARG A 357 -20.81 -9.84 -4.53
CA ARG A 357 -20.88 -8.40 -4.78
C ARG A 357 -19.47 -7.83 -4.57
N PHE A 358 -18.88 -7.19 -5.57
CA PHE A 358 -17.52 -6.67 -5.51
C PHE A 358 -17.48 -5.19 -5.89
N CYS A 359 -16.80 -4.37 -5.09
CA CYS A 359 -16.55 -2.96 -5.40
C CYS A 359 -15.03 -2.74 -5.45
N HIS A 360 -14.49 -2.52 -6.65
CA HIS A 360 -13.06 -2.39 -6.88
C HIS A 360 -12.43 -1.27 -6.02
N TRP A 361 -13.13 -0.16 -5.88
CA TRP A 361 -12.67 0.96 -5.07
C TRP A 361 -12.63 0.66 -3.58
N ASP A 362 -13.67 0.01 -3.03
CA ASP A 362 -13.67 -0.34 -1.61
C ASP A 362 -12.56 -1.35 -1.30
N HIS A 363 -12.33 -2.29 -2.21
CA HIS A 363 -11.21 -3.23 -2.13
C HIS A 363 -9.85 -2.51 -2.11
N ALA A 364 -9.58 -1.65 -3.10
CA ALA A 364 -8.33 -0.88 -3.16
C ALA A 364 -8.12 0.02 -1.94
N ALA A 365 -9.18 0.69 -1.47
CA ALA A 365 -9.12 1.53 -0.27
C ALA A 365 -8.92 0.70 1.01
N HIS A 366 -9.47 -0.52 1.05
CA HIS A 366 -9.26 -1.46 2.14
C HIS A 366 -7.82 -1.96 2.17
N GLU A 367 -7.28 -2.39 1.05
CA GLU A 367 -5.89 -2.84 0.88
C GLU A 367 -4.92 -1.73 1.27
N ALA A 368 -5.07 -0.52 0.72
CA ALA A 368 -4.25 0.63 1.09
C ALA A 368 -4.29 0.96 2.59
N SER A 369 -5.45 0.76 3.24
CA SER A 369 -5.58 0.95 4.69
C SER A 369 -4.88 -0.16 5.47
N LEU A 370 -4.96 -1.42 5.01
CA LEU A 370 -4.29 -2.56 5.60
C LEU A 370 -2.76 -2.41 5.48
N ASP A 371 -2.25 -2.05 4.30
CA ASP A 371 -0.83 -1.79 4.05
C ASP A 371 -0.29 -0.75 5.02
N GLY A 372 -0.98 0.38 5.15
CA GLY A 372 -0.58 1.44 6.08
C GLY A 372 -0.55 0.98 7.54
N VAL A 373 -1.55 0.22 7.97
CA VAL A 373 -1.61 -0.35 9.32
C VAL A 373 -0.50 -1.37 9.56
N SER A 374 -0.24 -2.22 8.56
CA SER A 374 0.81 -3.23 8.57
C SER A 374 2.20 -2.60 8.65
N LEU A 375 2.46 -1.51 7.94
CA LEU A 375 3.71 -0.73 8.06
C LEU A 375 3.93 -0.20 9.48
N VAL A 376 2.89 0.37 10.11
CA VAL A 376 2.95 0.88 11.49
C VAL A 376 3.25 -0.25 12.47
N MET A 377 2.52 -1.36 12.37
CA MET A 377 2.70 -2.51 13.26
C MET A 377 4.06 -3.17 13.07
N GLY A 378 4.51 -3.31 11.82
CA GLY A 378 5.84 -3.84 11.50
C GLY A 378 6.97 -3.00 12.11
N PHE A 379 6.85 -1.67 12.07
CA PHE A 379 7.81 -0.76 12.70
C PHE A 379 7.83 -0.90 14.22
N LEU A 380 6.67 -0.98 14.88
CA LEU A 380 6.60 -1.14 16.34
C LEU A 380 7.15 -2.49 16.80
N ILE A 381 6.97 -3.55 16.00
CA ILE A 381 7.58 -4.86 16.22
C ILE A 381 9.10 -4.78 16.09
N LEU A 382 9.62 -4.12 15.06
CA LEU A 382 11.06 -3.87 14.92
C LEU A 382 11.63 -3.17 16.16
N GLN A 383 10.99 -2.09 16.62
CA GLN A 383 11.42 -1.37 17.81
C GLN A 383 11.43 -2.27 19.05
N LEU A 384 10.44 -3.16 19.17
CA LEU A 384 10.36 -4.13 20.26
C LEU A 384 11.51 -5.15 20.20
N VAL A 385 11.80 -5.67 19.01
CA VAL A 385 12.90 -6.61 18.77
C VAL A 385 14.23 -5.95 19.10
N LEU A 386 14.44 -4.70 18.67
CA LEU A 386 15.64 -3.93 19.00
C LEU A 386 15.76 -3.66 20.50
N TYR A 387 14.67 -3.28 21.17
CA TYR A 387 14.65 -3.06 22.61
C TYR A 387 14.94 -4.34 23.39
N PHE A 388 14.41 -5.47 22.93
CA PHE A 388 14.66 -6.77 23.55
C PHE A 388 16.15 -7.16 23.51
N HIS A 389 16.84 -6.91 22.39
CA HIS A 389 18.26 -7.29 22.24
C HIS A 389 19.24 -6.26 22.78
N THR A 390 18.92 -4.96 22.67
CA THR A 390 19.86 -3.87 22.99
C THR A 390 19.54 -3.14 24.30
N GLY A 391 18.33 -3.32 24.85
CA GLY A 391 17.83 -2.52 25.97
C GLY A 391 17.54 -1.06 25.60
N SER A 392 17.69 -0.69 24.32
CA SER A 392 17.52 0.67 23.81
C SER A 392 16.55 0.70 22.63
N LEU A 393 15.78 1.77 22.52
CA LEU A 393 14.96 2.03 21.34
C LEU A 393 15.74 2.91 20.39
N ASN A 394 15.67 2.60 19.10
CA ASN A 394 16.25 3.46 18.09
C ASN A 394 15.43 4.75 17.95
N PRO A 395 16.06 5.86 17.52
CA PRO A 395 15.34 7.04 17.02
C PRO A 395 14.29 6.65 15.99
N ILE A 396 13.18 7.39 15.91
CA ILE A 396 12.08 7.10 14.97
C ILE A 396 12.54 7.37 13.53
N GLU A 397 13.45 8.32 13.41
CA GLU A 397 14.21 8.67 12.21
C GLU A 397 15.06 7.49 11.73
N GLY A 398 15.17 6.40 12.50
CA GLY A 398 15.76 5.14 12.06
C GLY A 398 17.27 5.16 12.00
N LEU A 399 17.93 6.29 12.28
CA LEU A 399 19.38 6.40 12.42
C LEU A 399 19.86 5.39 13.45
N VAL A 400 20.55 4.35 12.98
CA VAL A 400 21.01 3.24 13.83
C VAL A 400 21.97 3.80 14.88
N VAL A 401 21.61 3.93 16.15
CA VAL A 401 22.58 4.44 17.14
C VAL A 401 23.66 3.36 17.37
N LYS A 402 24.95 3.72 17.25
CA LYS A 402 26.16 2.85 17.26
C LYS A 402 25.92 1.44 17.81
N PRO A 403 25.74 0.43 16.96
CA PRO A 403 25.80 -0.96 17.39
C PRO A 403 27.26 -1.39 17.35
N GLU A 404 27.88 -1.46 18.52
CA GLU A 404 29.19 -2.13 18.66
C GLU A 404 29.04 -3.65 18.51
N ASP A 405 27.83 -4.18 18.68
CA ASP A 405 27.56 -5.61 18.66
C ASP A 405 27.34 -6.18 17.26
N THR A 406 28.32 -6.96 16.81
CA THR A 406 28.26 -7.74 15.58
C THR A 406 27.14 -8.78 15.58
N TRP A 407 26.75 -9.27 16.76
CA TRP A 407 25.65 -10.21 16.95
C TRP A 407 24.28 -9.64 16.59
N LEU A 408 24.10 -8.33 16.67
CA LEU A 408 22.82 -7.69 16.33
C LEU A 408 22.44 -7.95 14.87
N VAL A 409 23.41 -7.98 13.95
CA VAL A 409 23.18 -8.33 12.53
C VAL A 409 22.56 -9.73 12.41
N LEU A 410 23.14 -10.70 13.12
CA LEU A 410 22.66 -12.09 13.09
C LEU A 410 21.25 -12.18 13.66
N TRP A 411 20.98 -11.53 14.79
CA TRP A 411 19.64 -11.53 15.38
C TRP A 411 18.60 -10.87 14.47
N MET A 412 18.89 -9.70 13.89
CA MET A 412 17.95 -9.05 12.96
C MET A 412 17.70 -9.91 11.72
N GLY A 413 18.74 -10.57 11.19
CA GLY A 413 18.60 -11.53 10.09
C GLY A 413 17.72 -12.73 10.45
N LEU A 414 17.90 -13.30 11.65
CA LEU A 414 17.08 -14.40 12.15
C LEU A 414 15.61 -13.99 12.35
N TRP A 415 15.34 -12.80 12.89
CA TRP A 415 13.98 -12.26 13.00
C TRP A 415 13.34 -12.04 11.63
N SER A 416 14.09 -11.50 10.66
CA SER A 416 13.61 -11.37 9.29
C SER A 416 13.20 -12.73 8.69
N ILE A 417 14.03 -13.77 8.83
CA ILE A 417 13.69 -15.13 8.38
C ILE A 417 12.46 -15.66 9.13
N GLY A 418 12.38 -15.42 10.44
CA GLY A 418 11.23 -15.81 11.26
C GLY A 418 9.92 -15.20 10.76
N PHE A 419 9.90 -13.91 10.46
CA PHE A 419 8.71 -13.25 9.90
C PHE A 419 8.37 -13.73 8.49
N LEU A 420 9.36 -14.03 7.64
CA LEU A 420 9.13 -14.64 6.33
C LEU A 420 8.46 -16.02 6.44
N LEU A 421 8.87 -16.82 7.43
CA LEU A 421 8.21 -18.10 7.72
C LEU A 421 6.77 -17.89 8.18
N VAL A 422 6.49 -16.87 9.01
CA VAL A 422 5.11 -16.52 9.41
C VAL A 422 4.27 -16.13 8.20
N VAL A 423 4.79 -15.29 7.29
CA VAL A 423 4.09 -14.91 6.05
C VAL A 423 3.75 -16.15 5.22
N THR A 424 4.72 -17.06 5.04
CA THR A 424 4.51 -18.32 4.31
C THR A 424 3.45 -19.20 4.98
N VAL A 425 3.53 -19.38 6.31
CA VAL A 425 2.57 -20.21 7.06
C VAL A 425 1.17 -19.63 7.01
N VAL A 426 1.01 -18.31 7.17
CA VAL A 426 -0.29 -17.63 7.07
C VAL A 426 -0.86 -17.76 5.66
N SER A 427 -0.04 -17.56 4.62
CA SER A 427 -0.45 -17.71 3.22
C SER A 427 -0.89 -19.15 2.89
N CYS A 428 -0.19 -20.15 3.43
CA CYS A 428 -0.60 -21.55 3.32
C CYS A 428 -1.91 -21.81 4.08
N ALA A 429 -2.04 -21.30 5.30
CA ALA A 429 -3.24 -21.46 6.13
C ALA A 429 -4.48 -20.82 5.46
N GLU A 430 -4.30 -19.67 4.80
CA GLU A 430 -5.31 -18.96 3.98
C GLU A 430 -5.85 -19.81 2.82
N ARG A 431 -5.16 -20.87 2.41
CA ARG A 431 -5.64 -21.79 1.37
C ARG A 431 -6.30 -23.03 1.92
N TYR A 432 -5.75 -23.58 3.00
CA TYR A 432 -6.23 -24.86 3.54
C TYR A 432 -7.45 -24.72 4.43
N MET A 433 -7.61 -23.58 5.11
CA MET A 433 -8.79 -23.37 5.94
C MET A 433 -9.99 -22.92 5.09
N LYS A 434 -11.20 -23.38 5.43
CA LYS A 434 -12.41 -22.94 4.74
C LYS A 434 -12.63 -21.45 5.04
N ARG A 435 -12.95 -20.65 4.01
CA ARG A 435 -13.23 -19.20 4.11
C ARG A 435 -14.20 -18.84 5.24
N THR A 436 -15.17 -19.70 5.55
CA THR A 436 -16.12 -19.51 6.67
C THR A 436 -15.46 -19.35 8.05
N PHE A 437 -14.23 -19.84 8.22
CA PHE A 437 -13.47 -19.70 9.46
C PHE A 437 -12.36 -18.66 9.38
N MET A 438 -12.18 -17.98 8.24
CA MET A 438 -11.08 -17.02 8.10
C MET A 438 -11.47 -15.67 8.69
N PRO A 439 -10.87 -15.27 9.81
CA PRO A 439 -11.08 -13.93 10.31
C PRO A 439 -10.26 -12.97 9.42
N THR A 440 -10.69 -11.71 9.33
CA THR A 440 -9.94 -10.51 8.86
C THR A 440 -8.60 -10.29 9.58
N ASN A 441 -8.15 -11.27 10.36
CA ASN A 441 -6.91 -11.28 11.10
C ASN A 441 -5.75 -11.85 10.30
N PHE A 442 -5.98 -12.75 9.33
CA PHE A 442 -4.87 -13.33 8.56
C PHE A 442 -4.19 -12.31 7.66
N GLU A 443 -4.93 -11.54 6.88
CA GLU A 443 -4.37 -10.47 6.05
C GLU A 443 -3.58 -9.46 6.89
N PHE A 444 -4.14 -9.03 8.04
CA PHE A 444 -3.44 -8.14 8.96
C PHE A 444 -2.16 -8.76 9.53
N ILE A 445 -2.17 -10.04 9.91
CA ILE A 445 -0.97 -10.75 10.40
C ILE A 445 0.05 -10.90 9.27
N ARG A 446 -0.39 -11.25 8.05
CA ARG A 446 0.43 -11.41 6.85
C ARG A 446 1.13 -10.10 6.51
N GLY A 447 0.39 -9.02 6.35
CA GLY A 447 0.93 -7.69 6.08
C GLY A 447 1.84 -7.19 7.20
N THR A 448 1.45 -7.36 8.47
CA THR A 448 2.27 -6.95 9.62
C THR A 448 3.59 -7.71 9.67
N SER A 449 3.57 -9.02 9.42
CA SER A 449 4.78 -9.85 9.40
C SER A 449 5.66 -9.51 8.19
N SER A 450 5.05 -9.25 7.03
CA SER A 450 5.71 -8.79 5.81
C SER A 450 6.47 -7.46 6.06
N ALA A 451 5.80 -6.48 6.66
CA ALA A 451 6.43 -5.22 7.04
C ALA A 451 7.53 -5.42 8.09
N ALA A 452 7.29 -6.21 9.14
CA ALA A 452 8.29 -6.51 10.17
C ALA A 452 9.53 -7.21 9.60
N MET A 453 9.35 -8.14 8.65
CA MET A 453 10.43 -8.76 7.89
C MET A 453 11.25 -7.68 7.18
N GLY A 454 10.60 -6.80 6.41
CA GLY A 454 11.28 -5.74 5.67
C GLY A 454 12.08 -4.81 6.60
N TRP A 455 11.48 -4.38 7.71
CA TRP A 455 12.15 -3.56 8.72
C TRP A 455 13.39 -4.24 9.34
N CYS A 456 13.27 -5.50 9.75
CA CYS A 456 14.39 -6.26 10.29
C CYS A 456 15.50 -6.46 9.25
N LEU A 457 15.14 -6.71 7.99
CA LEU A 457 16.08 -6.91 6.90
C LEU A 457 16.89 -5.64 6.61
N VAL A 458 16.21 -4.49 6.47
CA VAL A 458 16.89 -3.19 6.26
C VAL A 458 17.83 -2.89 7.43
N HIS A 459 17.41 -3.13 8.67
CA HIS A 459 18.27 -2.94 9.83
C HIS A 459 19.47 -3.89 9.86
N ALA A 460 19.29 -5.17 9.52
CA ALA A 460 20.39 -6.13 9.46
C ALA A 460 21.46 -5.68 8.46
N PHE A 461 21.05 -5.27 7.25
CA PHE A 461 21.96 -4.76 6.23
C PHE A 461 22.60 -3.43 6.64
N ALA A 462 21.86 -2.52 7.28
CA ALA A 462 22.42 -1.25 7.76
C ALA A 462 23.50 -1.47 8.82
N VAL A 463 23.26 -2.34 9.80
CA VAL A 463 24.27 -2.69 10.82
C VAL A 463 25.49 -3.37 10.17
N PHE A 464 25.29 -4.18 9.13
CA PHE A 464 26.37 -4.82 8.39
C PHE A 464 27.21 -3.81 7.59
N ALA A 465 26.57 -3.01 6.72
CA ALA A 465 27.23 -2.06 5.82
C ALA A 465 27.99 -0.97 6.59
N ARG A 466 27.49 -0.60 7.77
CA ARG A 466 28.13 0.35 8.67
C ARG A 466 29.55 -0.03 9.09
N ARG A 467 29.92 -1.32 9.08
CA ARG A 467 31.30 -1.72 9.44
C ARG A 467 32.35 -1.17 8.48
N SER A 468 31.96 -0.95 7.23
CA SER A 468 32.87 -0.53 6.15
C SER A 468 32.61 0.89 5.66
N SER A 469 31.61 1.58 6.21
CA SER A 469 31.05 2.78 5.60
C SER A 469 30.73 3.86 6.63
N THR A 470 30.71 5.12 6.20
CA THR A 470 30.24 6.21 7.06
C THR A 470 28.75 6.04 7.34
N TRP A 471 28.26 6.70 8.38
CA TRP A 471 26.84 6.64 8.77
C TRP A 471 25.89 6.98 7.63
N MET A 472 26.29 7.94 6.81
CA MET A 472 25.45 8.52 5.76
C MET A 472 25.42 7.61 4.53
N ASP A 473 26.57 7.01 4.20
CA ASP A 473 26.73 6.10 3.08
C ASP A 473 26.03 4.75 3.33
N THR A 474 25.87 4.38 4.61
CA THR A 474 25.34 3.09 5.03
C THR A 474 24.02 2.76 4.33
N TYR A 475 23.03 3.66 4.33
CA TYR A 475 21.72 3.35 3.74
C TYR A 475 21.71 3.32 2.22
N ILE A 476 22.60 4.08 1.57
CA ILE A 476 22.77 4.03 0.12
C ILE A 476 23.36 2.66 -0.28
N PHE A 477 24.38 2.22 0.44
CA PHE A 477 24.97 0.89 0.29
C PHE A 477 24.03 -0.25 0.67
N VAL A 478 22.96 0.03 1.41
CA VAL A 478 21.90 -0.96 1.71
C VAL A 478 20.83 -0.97 0.63
N ALA A 479 20.29 0.20 0.27
CA ALA A 479 19.17 0.34 -0.65
C ALA A 479 19.49 -0.26 -2.02
N PHE A 480 20.71 -0.03 -2.53
CA PHE A 480 21.08 -0.49 -3.87
C PHE A 480 21.17 -2.03 -3.96
N PRO A 481 22.00 -2.74 -3.16
CA PRO A 481 22.04 -4.20 -3.18
C PRO A 481 20.71 -4.84 -2.78
N LEU A 482 19.96 -4.24 -1.85
CA LEU A 482 18.66 -4.75 -1.44
C LEU A 482 17.64 -4.69 -2.59
N THR A 483 17.70 -3.65 -3.43
CA THR A 483 16.88 -3.55 -4.64
C THR A 483 17.16 -4.73 -5.57
N TRP A 484 18.42 -4.94 -5.94
CA TRP A 484 18.82 -6.06 -6.81
C TRP A 484 18.47 -7.43 -6.21
N LEU A 485 18.71 -7.60 -4.91
CA LEU A 485 18.34 -8.82 -4.19
C LEU A 485 16.85 -9.08 -4.27
N GLY A 486 16.01 -8.05 -4.06
CA GLY A 486 14.57 -8.14 -4.20
C GLY A 486 14.16 -8.63 -5.59
N PHE A 487 14.67 -8.01 -6.66
CA PHE A 487 14.37 -8.44 -8.03
C PHE A 487 14.80 -9.87 -8.34
N ILE A 488 16.00 -10.26 -7.91
CA ILE A 488 16.49 -11.62 -8.10
C ILE A 488 15.58 -12.62 -7.36
N VAL A 489 15.26 -12.35 -6.09
CA VAL A 489 14.41 -13.23 -5.29
C VAL A 489 13.00 -13.31 -5.87
N THR A 490 12.39 -12.20 -6.24
CA THR A 490 11.05 -12.20 -6.85
C THR A 490 11.05 -12.90 -8.21
N GLY A 491 12.07 -12.70 -9.03
CA GLY A 491 12.22 -13.37 -10.33
C GLY A 491 12.39 -14.88 -10.18
N VAL A 492 13.21 -15.34 -9.23
CA VAL A 492 13.38 -16.76 -8.91
C VAL A 492 12.09 -17.37 -8.37
N LEU A 493 11.45 -16.74 -7.39
CA LEU A 493 10.19 -17.22 -6.82
C LEU A 493 9.09 -17.30 -7.87
N HIS A 494 9.03 -16.33 -8.77
CA HIS A 494 8.06 -16.34 -9.85
C HIS A 494 8.35 -17.43 -10.88
N SER A 495 9.63 -17.64 -11.22
CA SER A 495 10.05 -18.73 -12.11
C SER A 495 9.66 -20.09 -11.51
N CYS A 496 9.86 -20.29 -10.21
CA CYS A 496 9.41 -21.49 -9.51
C CYS A 496 7.87 -21.60 -9.46
N ALA A 497 7.17 -20.48 -9.29
CA ALA A 497 5.70 -20.45 -9.27
C ALA A 497 5.06 -20.73 -10.64
N ARG A 498 5.80 -20.54 -11.74
CA ARG A 498 5.35 -20.94 -13.08
C ARG A 498 5.17 -22.46 -13.17
N ASP A 499 6.08 -23.21 -12.57
CA ASP A 499 6.04 -24.68 -12.55
C ASP A 499 5.06 -25.21 -11.48
N LEU A 500 4.86 -24.44 -10.41
CA LEU A 500 3.99 -24.81 -9.30
C LEU A 500 2.92 -23.72 -9.09
N ARG A 501 1.73 -23.91 -9.68
CA ARG A 501 0.58 -22.99 -9.50
C ARG A 501 0.30 -22.67 -8.03
N THR A 502 0.55 -23.64 -7.14
CA THR A 502 0.46 -23.51 -5.68
C THR A 502 1.53 -22.63 -5.04
N PHE A 503 2.43 -21.96 -5.77
CA PHE A 503 3.40 -21.03 -5.18
C PHE A 503 3.15 -19.57 -5.56
N ARG A 504 2.12 -19.28 -6.35
CA ARG A 504 1.89 -17.94 -6.91
C ARG A 504 1.51 -16.90 -5.86
N HIS A 505 0.72 -17.27 -4.85
CA HIS A 505 0.31 -16.32 -3.80
C HIS A 505 1.44 -16.05 -2.79
N GLU A 506 2.25 -17.05 -2.48
CA GLU A 506 3.42 -16.93 -1.63
C GLU A 506 4.46 -16.03 -2.30
N ALA A 507 4.73 -16.25 -3.59
CA ALA A 507 5.63 -15.40 -4.36
C ALA A 507 5.18 -13.93 -4.38
N ALA A 508 3.88 -13.67 -4.52
CA ALA A 508 3.33 -12.32 -4.45
C ALA A 508 3.52 -11.67 -3.07
N SER A 509 3.24 -12.40 -1.98
CA SER A 509 3.41 -11.89 -0.61
C SER A 509 4.87 -11.61 -0.27
N VAL A 510 5.80 -12.44 -0.78
CA VAL A 510 7.24 -12.20 -0.61
C VAL A 510 7.69 -10.99 -1.43
N ALA A 511 7.19 -10.84 -2.66
CA ALA A 511 7.48 -9.66 -3.48
C ALA A 511 7.02 -8.37 -2.79
N GLU A 512 5.80 -8.36 -2.24
CA GLU A 512 5.28 -7.25 -1.45
C GLU A 512 6.20 -6.90 -0.27
N ALA A 513 6.67 -7.91 0.47
CA ALA A 513 7.58 -7.74 1.60
C ALA A 513 8.93 -7.12 1.21
N PHE A 514 9.49 -7.54 0.06
CA PHE A 514 10.69 -6.88 -0.50
C PHE A 514 10.40 -5.47 -1.00
N GLY A 515 9.20 -5.21 -1.55
CA GLY A 515 8.80 -3.88 -2.01
C GLY A 515 8.76 -2.87 -0.87
N ILE A 516 8.25 -3.31 0.28
CA ILE A 516 8.30 -2.57 1.54
C ILE A 516 9.77 -2.35 1.95
N ALA A 517 10.57 -3.42 2.03
CA ALA A 517 11.98 -3.32 2.47
C ALA A 517 12.80 -2.35 1.60
N ILE A 518 12.64 -2.42 0.27
CA ILE A 518 13.31 -1.55 -0.71
C ILE A 518 12.84 -0.10 -0.54
N GLY A 519 11.52 0.12 -0.44
CA GLY A 519 10.95 1.45 -0.23
C GLY A 519 11.49 2.12 1.04
N LEU A 520 11.56 1.36 2.14
CA LEU A 520 12.12 1.83 3.42
C LEU A 520 13.63 2.10 3.35
N ALA A 521 14.39 1.27 2.64
CA ALA A 521 15.83 1.51 2.48
C ALA A 521 16.12 2.79 1.68
N TRP A 522 15.37 3.02 0.59
CA TRP A 522 15.48 4.25 -0.20
C TRP A 522 15.00 5.48 0.56
N ASP A 523 13.94 5.36 1.36
CA ASP A 523 13.51 6.40 2.27
C ASP A 523 14.65 6.83 3.22
N LYS A 524 15.30 5.87 3.90
CA LYS A 524 16.40 6.16 4.82
C LYS A 524 17.64 6.72 4.13
N ALA A 525 17.94 6.24 2.92
CA ALA A 525 19.00 6.80 2.10
C ALA A 525 18.73 8.27 1.76
N PHE A 526 17.50 8.59 1.36
CA PHE A 526 17.11 9.95 1.01
C PHE A 526 17.05 10.88 2.22
N GLU A 527 16.53 10.42 3.35
CA GLU A 527 16.53 11.19 4.61
C GLU A 527 17.97 11.57 5.02
N SER A 528 18.90 10.61 4.92
CA SER A 528 20.33 10.83 5.21
C SER A 528 20.93 11.91 4.29
N VAL A 529 20.58 11.85 3.00
CA VAL A 529 21.02 12.79 1.98
C VAL A 529 20.43 14.19 2.18
N ILE A 530 19.16 14.30 2.58
CA ILE A 530 18.55 15.59 2.92
C ILE A 530 19.28 16.23 4.09
N VAL A 531 19.51 15.48 5.18
CA VAL A 531 20.22 16.00 6.36
C VAL A 531 21.59 16.54 5.97
N LEU A 532 22.33 15.81 5.14
CA LEU A 532 23.61 16.25 4.58
C LEU A 532 23.52 17.54 3.76
N SER A 533 22.61 17.56 2.80
CA SER A 533 22.49 18.66 1.83
C SER A 533 22.08 19.96 2.51
N THR A 534 21.34 19.85 3.61
CA THR A 534 20.78 21.00 4.34
C THR A 534 21.73 21.60 5.37
N GLN A 535 22.78 20.87 5.80
CA GLN A 535 23.82 21.41 6.70
C GLN A 535 24.70 22.48 6.03
N GLY A 536 24.87 22.43 4.71
CA GLY A 536 25.67 23.42 3.96
C GLY A 536 24.91 24.69 3.56
N TRP A 537 23.59 24.73 3.73
CA TRP A 537 22.80 25.91 3.38
C TRP A 537 22.78 26.87 4.56
N ASN A 538 23.45 28.03 4.42
CA ASN A 538 23.34 29.17 5.35
C ASN A 538 21.90 29.75 5.44
N GLY A 539 20.93 29.13 4.78
CA GLY A 539 19.51 29.47 4.80
C GLY A 539 18.70 28.51 5.67
N HIS A 540 17.44 28.86 5.91
CA HIS A 540 16.50 28.07 6.71
C HIS A 540 16.50 26.57 6.35
N TYR A 541 17.12 25.72 7.19
CA TYR A 541 17.19 24.26 7.08
C TYR A 541 15.86 23.60 6.65
N VAL A 542 14.74 24.09 7.20
CA VAL A 542 13.41 23.58 6.88
C VAL A 542 12.99 23.87 5.44
N MET A 543 13.31 25.05 4.91
CA MET A 543 12.99 25.38 3.52
C MET A 543 13.77 24.48 2.56
N SER A 544 15.03 24.20 2.88
CA SER A 544 15.86 23.28 2.08
C SER A 544 15.26 21.87 2.04
N LYS A 545 14.79 21.34 3.20
CA LYS A 545 14.05 20.06 3.26
C LYS A 545 12.82 20.07 2.35
N ILE A 546 12.00 21.12 2.44
CA ILE A 546 10.75 21.24 1.66
C ILE A 546 11.06 21.30 0.17
N ILE A 547 12.03 22.13 -0.24
CA ILE A 547 12.42 22.28 -1.64
C ILE A 547 12.92 20.94 -2.18
N LEU A 548 13.83 20.26 -1.47
CA LEU A 548 14.39 18.99 -1.92
C LEU A 548 13.33 17.89 -1.99
N ALA A 549 12.46 17.78 -0.99
CA ALA A 549 11.32 16.86 -1.02
C ALA A 549 10.35 17.16 -2.18
N THR A 550 10.08 18.45 -2.44
CA THR A 550 9.21 18.87 -3.55
C THR A 550 9.81 18.49 -4.90
N VAL A 551 11.10 18.74 -5.11
CA VAL A 551 11.81 18.37 -6.35
C VAL A 551 11.70 16.86 -6.59
N VAL A 552 11.92 16.05 -5.56
CA VAL A 552 11.80 14.59 -5.66
C VAL A 552 10.37 14.14 -5.93
N LEU A 553 9.38 14.71 -5.27
CA LEU A 553 7.98 14.38 -5.53
C LEU A 553 7.57 14.73 -6.96
N VAL A 554 7.97 15.90 -7.47
CA VAL A 554 7.71 16.32 -8.85
C VAL A 554 8.39 15.38 -9.86
N ALA A 555 9.55 14.82 -9.54
CA ALA A 555 10.24 13.87 -10.41
C ALA A 555 9.64 12.46 -10.38
N VAL A 556 9.14 12.01 -9.23
CA VAL A 556 8.79 10.60 -8.99
C VAL A 556 7.29 10.32 -9.10
N VAL A 557 6.44 11.23 -8.58
CA VAL A 557 4.98 11.02 -8.55
C VAL A 557 4.38 10.96 -9.95
N PRO A 558 4.73 11.83 -10.93
CA PRO A 558 4.09 11.79 -12.24
C PRO A 558 4.37 10.48 -13.02
N PRO A 559 5.61 9.98 -13.14
CA PRO A 559 5.86 8.67 -13.77
C PRO A 559 5.19 7.52 -13.03
N TRP A 560 5.16 7.55 -11.70
CA TRP A 560 4.46 6.55 -10.92
C TRP A 560 2.96 6.53 -11.21
N PHE A 561 2.35 7.71 -11.18
CA PHE A 561 0.91 7.88 -11.39
C PHE A 561 0.49 7.50 -12.81
N TRP A 562 1.19 7.99 -13.84
CA TRP A 562 0.76 7.78 -15.24
C TRP A 562 1.24 6.44 -15.84
N TYR A 563 2.28 5.82 -15.28
CA TYR A 563 2.84 4.60 -15.87
C TYR A 563 2.80 3.40 -14.93
N LEU A 564 3.20 3.52 -13.67
CA LEU A 564 3.24 2.35 -12.78
C LEU A 564 1.85 1.95 -12.30
N VAL A 565 1.02 2.90 -11.89
CA VAL A 565 -0.32 2.63 -11.35
C VAL A 565 -1.23 1.93 -12.37
N PRO A 566 -1.44 2.45 -13.60
CA PRO A 566 -2.30 1.78 -14.58
C PRO A 566 -1.84 0.36 -14.88
N ARG A 567 -0.52 0.16 -14.95
CA ARG A 567 0.09 -1.15 -15.22
C ARG A 567 -0.01 -2.13 -14.06
N ALA A 568 -0.08 -1.63 -12.82
CA ALA A 568 -0.31 -2.43 -11.63
C ALA A 568 -1.78 -2.84 -11.52
N GLU A 569 -2.72 -1.97 -11.91
CA GLU A 569 -4.16 -2.26 -11.90
C GLU A 569 -4.59 -3.17 -13.05
N GLU A 570 -4.06 -2.97 -14.27
CA GLU A 570 -4.24 -3.89 -15.43
C GLU A 570 -3.93 -5.35 -15.05
N ARG A 571 -3.03 -5.57 -14.09
CA ARG A 571 -2.71 -6.90 -13.58
C ARG A 571 -3.83 -7.48 -12.74
N GLU A 572 -4.50 -6.73 -11.89
CA GLU A 572 -5.60 -7.27 -11.08
C GLU A 572 -6.71 -7.75 -12.02
N GLU A 573 -7.04 -6.95 -13.02
CA GLU A 573 -7.99 -7.31 -14.06
C GLU A 573 -7.49 -8.49 -14.90
N HIS A 574 -6.24 -8.50 -15.37
CA HIS A 574 -5.71 -9.63 -16.17
C HIS A 574 -5.38 -10.89 -15.39
N ALA A 575 -5.02 -10.80 -14.11
CA ALA A 575 -4.87 -11.97 -13.25
C ALA A 575 -6.25 -12.56 -12.91
N GLU A 576 -7.30 -11.75 -12.96
CA GLU A 576 -8.69 -12.21 -12.93
C GLU A 576 -9.11 -12.80 -14.30
N ILE A 577 -8.62 -12.26 -15.42
CA ILE A 577 -8.96 -12.75 -16.77
C ILE A 577 -8.16 -13.98 -17.23
N VAL A 578 -6.84 -14.07 -17.04
CA VAL A 578 -6.01 -15.25 -17.44
C VAL A 578 -6.23 -16.46 -16.52
N ARG A 579 -7.03 -16.25 -15.48
CA ARG A 579 -7.65 -17.27 -14.66
C ARG A 579 -8.81 -17.96 -15.41
N LEU A 580 -9.57 -17.23 -16.25
CA LEU A 580 -10.44 -17.78 -17.31
C LEU A 580 -9.64 -18.57 -18.35
#